data_AF-A0A9D9JN93-F1
#
_entry.id   AF-A0A9D9JN93-F1
#
_cell.length_a   1.000
_cell.length_b   1.000
_cell.length_c   1.000
_cell.angle_alpha   90.00
_cell.angle_beta   90.00
_cell.angle_gamma   90.00
#
_symmetry.space_group_name_H-M   'P 1'
#
loop_
_entity.id
_entity.type
_entity.pdbx_description
1 polymer ?
#
loop_
_entity_poly.entity_id
_entity_poly.type
_entity_poly.pdbx_seq_one_letter_code
_entity_poly.pdbx_strand_id
1 'polypeptide(L)'
;MLDAVRPPADRSTRPLGLVPTAALLVVVALAAGLLFAALPRFSAGSADLSGRSQTTIIAQTGSELLALDPRSGQVLTQRPGAAAVIAVSADTRTVLAQIGEAIHVYRLPDWEERFRIPLTTEIPPVA
;
A
#
# COMPACT_ATOMS: atom_id res chain seq x y z
N MET A 1 -63.06 -1.86 29.86
CA MET A 1 -63.28 -3.25 30.30
C MET A 1 -63.14 -4.13 29.07
N LEU A 2 -62.41 -5.23 29.23
CA LEU A 2 -61.68 -6.00 28.22
C LEU A 2 -62.55 -6.79 27.23
N ASP A 3 -62.01 -6.93 26.02
CA ASP A 3 -61.92 -8.13 25.16
C ASP A 3 -63.12 -9.06 24.93
N ALA A 4 -63.41 -9.33 23.65
CA ALA A 4 -62.95 -10.58 23.00
C ALA A 4 -63.57 -10.72 21.60
N VAL A 5 -62.79 -10.46 20.54
CA VAL A 5 -63.14 -10.88 19.17
C VAL A 5 -62.35 -12.15 18.83
N ARG A 6 -63.09 -13.22 18.53
CA ARG A 6 -62.60 -14.53 18.07
C ARG A 6 -61.72 -14.41 16.82
N PRO A 7 -60.74 -15.31 16.62
CA PRO A 7 -59.85 -15.28 15.47
C PRO A 7 -60.50 -15.96 14.25
N PRO A 8 -60.23 -15.48 13.03
CA PRO A 8 -60.34 -16.30 11.84
C PRO A 8 -58.95 -16.82 11.43
N ALA A 9 -58.91 -18.12 11.14
CA ALA A 9 -57.77 -18.78 10.56
C ALA A 9 -57.64 -18.43 9.06
N ASP A 10 -56.38 -18.19 8.68
CA ASP A 10 -55.72 -18.70 7.48
C ASP A 10 -56.09 -18.13 6.10
N ARG A 11 -55.13 -17.42 5.47
CA ARG A 11 -54.72 -17.66 4.07
C ARG A 11 -53.48 -16.86 3.65
N SER A 12 -52.41 -17.61 3.44
CA SER A 12 -51.41 -17.45 2.38
C SER A 12 -50.72 -16.09 2.25
N THR A 13 -49.62 -15.95 2.97
CA THR A 13 -48.44 -15.20 2.54
C THR A 13 -47.99 -15.68 1.16
N ARG A 14 -48.13 -14.83 0.13
CA ARG A 14 -47.38 -15.02 -1.12
C ARG A 14 -45.91 -14.73 -0.82
N PRO A 15 -44.97 -15.69 -0.98
CA PRO A 15 -43.57 -15.35 -0.97
C PRO A 15 -43.27 -14.54 -2.23
N LEU A 16 -42.88 -13.30 -2.04
CA LEU A 16 -42.20 -12.50 -3.06
C LEU A 16 -41.04 -13.35 -3.59
N GLY A 17 -41.09 -13.65 -4.90
CA GLY A 17 -40.15 -14.50 -5.59
C GLY A 17 -38.72 -14.09 -5.30
N LEU A 18 -38.05 -14.93 -4.53
CA LEU A 18 -36.63 -14.87 -4.27
C LEU A 18 -35.92 -15.24 -5.58
N VAL A 19 -35.66 -14.23 -6.42
CA VAL A 19 -34.76 -14.38 -7.57
C VAL A 19 -33.42 -14.87 -7.01
N PRO A 20 -32.90 -16.01 -7.47
CA PRO A 20 -31.82 -16.69 -6.78
C PRO A 20 -30.56 -15.84 -6.91
N THR A 21 -30.11 -15.30 -5.78
CA THR A 21 -28.83 -14.60 -5.58
C THR A 21 -27.64 -15.40 -6.15
N ALA A 22 -27.79 -16.72 -6.27
CA ALA A 22 -26.82 -17.61 -6.88
C ALA A 22 -26.59 -17.33 -8.38
N ALA A 23 -27.60 -16.93 -9.15
CA ALA A 23 -27.44 -16.68 -10.59
C ALA A 23 -26.63 -15.40 -10.87
N LEU A 24 -26.78 -14.37 -10.02
CA LEU A 24 -26.02 -13.12 -10.14
C LEU A 24 -24.52 -13.34 -9.84
N LEU A 25 -24.20 -14.21 -8.86
CA LEU A 25 -22.83 -14.52 -8.45
C LEU A 25 -22.00 -15.17 -9.59
N VAL A 26 -22.62 -16.04 -10.39
CA VAL A 26 -21.94 -16.73 -11.49
C VAL A 26 -21.51 -15.76 -12.60
N VAL A 27 -22.33 -14.75 -12.91
CA VAL A 27 -22.01 -13.77 -13.95
C VAL A 27 -20.84 -12.87 -13.53
N VAL A 28 -20.79 -12.46 -12.25
CA VAL A 28 -19.68 -11.64 -11.71
C VAL A 28 -18.36 -12.41 -11.71
N ALA A 29 -18.37 -13.68 -11.34
CA ALA A 29 -17.18 -14.53 -11.35
C ALA A 29 -16.62 -14.73 -12.78
N LEU A 30 -17.50 -14.92 -13.77
CA LEU A 30 -17.08 -15.13 -15.16
C LEU A 30 -16.50 -13.84 -15.79
N ALA A 31 -17.09 -12.68 -15.50
CA ALA A 31 -16.60 -11.39 -15.99
C ALA A 31 -15.24 -11.01 -15.36
N ALA A 32 -15.05 -11.29 -14.06
CA ALA A 32 -13.76 -11.07 -13.39
C ALA A 32 -12.66 -11.98 -13.98
N GLY A 33 -12.98 -13.25 -14.26
CA GLY A 33 -12.03 -14.19 -14.86
C GLY A 33 -11.55 -13.76 -16.26
N LEU A 34 -12.43 -13.20 -17.08
CA LEU A 34 -12.07 -12.69 -18.41
C LEU A 34 -11.25 -11.40 -18.36
N LEU A 35 -11.46 -10.56 -17.35
CA LEU A 35 -10.65 -9.33 -17.17
C LEU A 35 -9.19 -9.67 -16.84
N PHE A 36 -8.93 -10.74 -16.06
CA PHE A 36 -7.57 -11.21 -15.74
C PHE A 36 -6.84 -11.88 -16.91
N ALA A 37 -7.56 -12.40 -17.90
CA ALA A 37 -6.94 -13.01 -19.09
C ALA A 37 -6.43 -11.95 -20.10
N ALA A 38 -6.92 -10.71 -20.02
CA ALA A 38 -6.64 -9.65 -20.97
C ALA A 38 -5.59 -8.63 -20.49
N LEU A 39 -5.05 -8.75 -19.28
CA LEU A 39 -3.97 -7.85 -18.85
C LEU A 39 -2.68 -8.19 -19.62
N PRO A 40 -2.00 -7.18 -20.19
CA PRO A 40 -0.67 -7.39 -20.76
C PRO A 40 0.22 -7.98 -19.68
N ARG A 41 0.78 -9.16 -19.96
CA ARG A 41 1.73 -9.82 -19.08
C ARG A 41 2.97 -8.93 -19.03
N PHE A 42 3.06 -8.08 -18.02
CA PHE A 42 4.29 -7.39 -17.69
C PHE A 42 5.32 -8.47 -17.35
N SER A 43 6.20 -8.75 -18.31
CA SER A 43 7.40 -9.54 -18.07
C SER A 43 8.32 -8.71 -17.19
N ALA A 44 8.10 -8.78 -15.87
CA ALA A 44 9.07 -8.32 -14.90
C ALA A 44 10.31 -9.20 -15.09
N GLY A 45 11.37 -8.62 -15.67
CA GLY A 45 12.66 -9.27 -15.74
C GLY A 45 13.04 -9.75 -14.35
N SER A 46 13.24 -11.06 -14.21
CA SER A 46 13.74 -11.68 -12.99
C SER A 46 15.15 -11.17 -12.73
N ALA A 47 15.26 -10.05 -12.02
CA ALA A 47 16.51 -9.67 -11.38
C ALA A 47 16.81 -10.76 -10.34
N ASP A 48 17.88 -11.51 -10.59
CA ASP A 48 18.38 -12.53 -9.68
C ASP A 48 18.80 -11.87 -8.35
N LEU A 49 17.93 -11.97 -7.34
CA LEU A 49 18.12 -11.45 -5.99
C LEU A 49 18.77 -12.50 -5.06
N SER A 50 19.55 -13.44 -5.60
CA SER A 50 20.18 -14.54 -4.85
C SER A 50 21.24 -14.09 -3.82
N GLY A 51 21.60 -12.81 -3.76
CA GLY A 51 22.27 -12.26 -2.59
C GLY A 51 21.24 -12.11 -1.48
N ARG A 52 21.42 -12.78 -0.34
CA ARG A 52 20.58 -12.70 0.87
C ARG A 52 20.44 -11.23 1.32
N SER A 53 19.60 -10.47 0.63
CA SER A 53 19.31 -9.08 0.91
C SER A 53 18.26 -9.11 2.00
N GLN A 54 18.69 -8.77 3.21
CA GLN A 54 17.77 -8.64 4.33
C GLN A 54 16.84 -7.47 4.00
N THR A 55 15.62 -7.81 3.60
CA THR A 55 14.56 -6.82 3.36
C THR A 55 14.47 -5.91 4.59
N THR A 56 14.46 -4.60 4.37
CA THR A 56 14.35 -3.60 5.43
C THR A 56 13.11 -2.74 5.16
N ILE A 57 12.31 -2.45 6.19
CA ILE A 57 11.19 -1.52 6.07
C ILE A 57 11.72 -0.12 6.41
N ILE A 58 11.44 0.84 5.54
CA ILE A 58 11.70 2.26 5.82
C ILE A 58 10.39 2.89 6.29
N ALA A 59 10.42 3.44 7.50
CA ALA A 59 9.30 4.15 8.08
C ALA A 59 9.69 5.60 8.38
N GLN A 60 8.67 6.46 8.43
CA GLN A 60 8.81 7.86 8.78
C GLN A 60 7.89 8.18 9.94
N THR A 61 8.37 9.01 10.86
CA THR A 61 7.58 9.62 11.92
C THR A 61 7.56 11.14 11.70
N GLY A 62 6.89 11.88 12.57
CA GLY A 62 6.91 13.35 12.53
C GLY A 62 8.30 13.96 12.75
N SER A 63 9.28 13.18 13.25
CA SER A 63 10.60 13.69 13.63
C SER A 63 11.77 12.82 13.22
N GLU A 64 11.54 11.63 12.67
CA GLU A 64 12.61 10.66 12.40
C GLU A 64 12.32 9.79 11.17
N LEU A 65 13.41 9.28 10.58
CA LEU A 65 13.42 8.15 9.66
C LEU A 65 13.91 6.91 10.38
N LEU A 66 13.23 5.78 10.17
CA LEU A 66 13.53 4.51 10.81
C LEU A 66 13.77 3.43 9.76
N ALA A 67 14.77 2.60 9.99
CA ALA A 67 14.96 1.34 9.28
C ALA A 67 14.61 0.19 10.24
N LEU A 68 13.66 -0.64 9.85
CA LEU A 68 13.11 -1.71 10.69
C LEU A 68 13.40 -3.08 10.08
N ASP A 69 13.69 -4.04 10.95
CA ASP A 69 13.67 -5.45 10.56
C ASP A 69 12.22 -5.91 10.36
N PRO A 70 11.83 -6.39 9.17
CA PRO A 70 10.44 -6.73 8.87
C PRO A 70 9.94 -7.97 9.61
N ARG A 71 10.82 -8.81 10.16
CA ARG A 71 10.43 -10.05 10.84
C ARG A 71 10.15 -9.82 12.30
N SER A 72 10.99 -9.00 12.94
CA SER A 72 10.91 -8.72 14.37
C SER A 72 10.24 -7.38 14.69
N GLY A 73 10.13 -6.47 13.72
CA GLY A 73 9.66 -5.10 13.92
C GLY A 73 10.66 -4.20 14.67
N GLN A 74 11.87 -4.69 14.96
CA GLN A 74 12.87 -3.93 15.70
C GLN A 74 13.48 -2.82 14.82
N VAL A 75 13.78 -1.69 15.44
CA VAL A 75 14.56 -0.62 14.82
C VAL A 75 16.01 -1.08 14.69
N LEU A 76 16.51 -1.13 13.47
CA LEU A 76 17.91 -1.42 13.15
C LEU A 76 18.78 -0.18 13.26
N THR A 77 18.27 0.95 12.77
CA THR A 77 18.95 2.24 12.76
C THR A 77 17.93 3.36 12.56
N GLN A 78 18.26 4.56 13.01
CA GLN A 78 17.39 5.74 12.93
C GLN A 78 18.18 6.99 12.55
N ARG A 79 17.52 7.92 11.86
CA ARG A 79 18.04 9.25 11.55
C ARG A 79 17.04 10.32 12.03
N PRO A 80 17.47 11.26 12.88
CA PRO A 80 16.67 12.42 13.24
C PRO A 80 16.37 13.32 12.03
N GLY A 81 15.20 13.94 12.03
CA GLY A 81 14.73 14.89 11.03
C GLY A 81 13.29 14.59 10.62
N ALA A 82 12.42 15.60 10.74
CA ALA A 82 11.09 15.54 10.15
C ALA A 82 11.24 15.40 8.64
N ALA A 83 10.84 14.25 8.10
CA ALA A 83 11.18 13.84 6.76
C ALA A 83 9.97 13.22 6.07
N ALA A 84 9.79 13.55 4.79
CA ALA A 84 8.91 12.81 3.90
C ALA A 84 9.74 11.85 3.05
N VAL A 85 9.59 10.54 3.23
CA VAL A 85 10.22 9.54 2.35
C VAL A 85 9.55 9.63 0.97
N ILE A 86 10.35 9.96 -0.04
CA ILE A 86 9.91 10.08 -1.42
C ILE A 86 10.00 8.72 -2.11
N ALA A 87 11.15 8.08 -1.99
CA ALA A 87 11.44 6.81 -2.64
C ALA A 87 12.51 6.03 -1.89
N VAL A 88 12.48 4.71 -2.07
CA VAL A 88 13.48 3.78 -1.54
C VAL A 88 13.91 2.88 -2.68
N SER A 89 15.21 2.61 -2.78
CA SER A 89 15.74 1.67 -3.78
C SER A 89 15.20 0.26 -3.54
N ALA A 90 15.13 -0.55 -4.61
CA ALA A 90 14.62 -1.92 -4.52
C ALA A 90 15.44 -2.82 -3.57
N ASP A 91 16.74 -2.54 -3.41
CA ASP A 91 17.61 -3.22 -2.47
C ASP A 91 17.56 -2.65 -1.04
N THR A 92 16.71 -1.64 -0.81
CA THR A 92 16.50 -0.95 0.48
C THR A 92 17.76 -0.28 1.06
N ARG A 93 18.79 -0.03 0.23
CA ARG A 93 20.05 0.59 0.68
C ARG A 93 20.11 2.10 0.46
N THR A 94 19.23 2.64 -0.37
CA THR A 94 19.18 4.07 -0.68
C THR A 94 17.79 4.62 -0.40
N VAL A 95 17.75 5.72 0.34
CA VAL A 95 16.51 6.40 0.72
C VAL A 95 16.57 7.83 0.23
N LEU A 96 15.55 8.25 -0.51
CA LEU A 96 15.32 9.64 -0.89
C LEU A 96 14.29 10.20 0.08
N ALA A 97 14.67 11.25 0.81
CA ALA A 97 13.80 11.90 1.77
C ALA A 97 13.83 13.41 1.56
N GLN A 98 12.66 14.05 1.56
CA GLN A 98 12.58 15.50 1.65
C GLN A 98 12.68 15.91 3.12
N ILE A 99 13.64 16.76 3.44
CA ILE A 99 13.85 17.32 4.77
C ILE A 99 14.02 18.83 4.61
N GLY A 100 13.05 19.60 5.11
CA GLY A 100 12.97 21.04 4.84
C GLY A 100 12.95 21.33 3.33
N GLU A 101 13.79 22.28 2.90
CA GLU A 101 13.90 22.75 1.52
C GLU A 101 14.94 21.95 0.69
N ALA A 102 15.13 20.67 0.99
CA ALA A 102 16.04 19.82 0.22
C ALA A 102 15.58 18.37 0.15
N ILE A 103 15.93 17.72 -0.95
CA ILE A 103 15.91 16.27 -1.08
C ILE A 103 17.28 15.76 -0.66
N HIS A 104 17.30 14.84 0.28
CA HIS A 104 18.48 14.15 0.76
C HIS A 104 18.48 12.71 0.27
N VAL A 105 19.65 12.25 -0.18
CA VAL A 105 19.88 10.86 -0.60
C VAL A 105 20.76 10.19 0.42
N TYR A 106 20.18 9.28 1.20
CA TYR A 106 20.88 8.55 2.25
C TYR A 106 21.26 7.14 1.81
N ARG A 107 22.38 6.65 2.33
CA ARG A 107 22.81 5.26 2.23
C ARG A 107 22.73 4.57 3.60
N LEU A 108 22.06 3.43 3.64
CA LEU A 108 21.96 2.57 4.82
C LEU A 108 23.16 1.61 4.93
N PRO A 109 23.47 1.11 6.15
CA PRO A 109 22.75 1.32 7.42
C PRO A 109 23.12 2.61 8.16
N ASP A 110 24.20 3.29 7.74
CA ASP A 110 24.76 4.41 8.51
C ASP A 110 24.05 5.75 8.28
N TRP A 111 23.02 5.77 7.42
CA TRP A 111 22.36 6.97 6.94
C TRP A 111 23.35 8.03 6.41
N GLU A 112 24.40 7.57 5.72
CA GLU A 112 25.41 8.43 5.10
C GLU A 112 24.73 9.29 4.03
N GLU A 113 24.86 10.61 4.12
CA GLU A 113 24.35 11.52 3.09
C GLU A 113 25.26 11.48 1.86
N ARG A 114 24.73 10.99 0.75
CA ARG A 114 25.46 10.93 -0.53
C ARG A 114 25.28 12.20 -1.34
N PHE A 115 24.05 12.69 -1.38
CA PHE A 115 23.68 13.88 -2.13
C PHE A 115 22.66 14.68 -1.35
N ARG A 116 22.74 15.99 -1.56
CA ARG A 116 21.74 16.96 -1.14
C ARG A 116 21.36 17.80 -2.34
N ILE A 117 20.08 17.78 -2.67
CA ILE A 117 19.50 18.50 -3.79
C ILE A 117 18.62 19.61 -3.20
N PRO A 118 19.06 20.88 -3.21
CA PRO A 118 18.23 21.97 -2.71
C PRO A 118 16.98 22.11 -3.59
N LEU A 119 15.83 22.24 -2.94
CA LEU A 119 14.58 22.61 -3.59
C LEU A 119 14.58 24.13 -3.71
N THR A 120 15.07 24.61 -4.84
CA THR A 120 15.02 26.03 -5.20
C THR A 120 14.05 26.23 -6.35
N THR A 121 13.41 27.39 -6.38
CA THR A 121 12.61 27.84 -7.54
C THR A 121 13.48 28.42 -8.65
N GLU A 122 14.77 28.63 -8.40
CA GLU A 122 15.72 29.18 -9.37
C GLU A 122 16.33 28.06 -10.23
N ILE A 123 16.15 28.17 -11.54
CA ILE A 123 16.82 27.31 -12.52
C ILE A 123 18.21 27.93 -12.78
N PRO A 124 19.32 27.22 -12.50
CA PRO A 124 20.65 27.76 -12.72
C PRO A 124 20.87 28.07 -14.21
N PRO A 125 21.56 29.16 -14.55
CA PRO A 125 21.83 29.51 -15.94
C PRO A 125 22.67 28.41 -16.60
N VAL A 126 22.30 28.02 -17.81
CA VAL A 126 23.07 27.08 -18.62
C VAL A 126 24.33 27.79 -19.10
N ALA A 127 25.50 27.23 -18.77
CA ALA A 127 26.81 27.72 -19.22
C ALA A 127 27.14 27.28 -20.65
#